data_AF-A0A2P4S4M7-F1
#
_entry.id   AF-A0A2P4S4M7-F1
#
_cell.length_a   1.000
_cell.length_b   1.000
_cell.length_c   1.000
_cell.angle_alpha   90.00
_cell.angle_beta   90.00
_cell.angle_gamma   90.00
#
_symmetry.space_group_name_H-M   'P 1'
#
loop_
_entity.id
_entity.type
_entity.pdbx_description
1 polymer ?
#
loop_
_entity_poly.entity_id
_entity_poly.type
_entity_poly.pdbx_seq_one_letter_code
_entity_poly.pdbx_strand_id
1 'polypeptide(L)'
;MALRGSQIGVLRLLGIQVRHNQDMAFMHHKFAIVDKKMLITGSLNWTMEAIHSNRENVVIMEDAEYVRPFLDEFERIWEECNPENYTFFS
;
A
#
# COMPACT_ATOMS: atom_id res chain seq x y z
N MET A 1 -12.58 -5.76 -11.79
CA MET A 1 -11.98 -6.98 -12.37
C MET A 1 -11.09 -7.59 -11.30
N ALA A 2 -11.32 -8.84 -10.87
CA ALA A 2 -10.44 -9.48 -9.90
C ALA A 2 -9.11 -9.83 -10.59
N LEU A 3 -8.01 -9.21 -10.18
CA LEU A 3 -6.68 -9.56 -10.65
C LEU A 3 -6.32 -10.93 -10.07
N ARG A 4 -6.17 -11.93 -10.94
CA ARG A 4 -5.88 -13.32 -10.53
C ARG A 4 -4.57 -13.35 -9.72
N GLY A 5 -4.61 -13.90 -8.50
CA GLY A 5 -3.47 -13.94 -7.57
C GLY A 5 -3.38 -12.77 -6.60
N SER A 6 -4.10 -11.66 -6.84
CA SER A 6 -4.17 -10.54 -5.88
C SER A 6 -5.09 -10.88 -4.71
N GLN A 7 -4.62 -10.62 -3.48
CA GLN A 7 -5.42 -10.78 -2.27
C GLN A 7 -6.34 -9.58 -1.99
N ILE A 8 -6.21 -8.48 -2.72
CA ILE A 8 -6.98 -7.24 -2.49
C ILE A 8 -8.49 -7.48 -2.56
N GLY A 9 -8.96 -8.33 -3.49
CA GLY A 9 -10.37 -8.67 -3.60
C GLY A 9 -10.91 -9.40 -2.36
N VAL A 10 -10.11 -10.30 -1.77
CA VAL A 10 -10.44 -11.02 -0.54
C VAL A 10 -10.48 -10.07 0.65
N LEU A 11 -9.47 -9.20 0.80
CA LEU A 11 -9.44 -8.20 1.87
C LEU A 11 -10.67 -7.29 1.83
N ARG A 12 -11.04 -6.81 0.65
CA ARG A 12 -12.26 -6.01 0.45
C ARG A 12 -13.54 -6.77 0.81
N LEU A 13 -13.64 -8.05 0.43
CA LEU A 13 -14.77 -8.91 0.80
C LEU A 13 -14.87 -9.12 2.33
N LEU A 14 -13.74 -9.14 3.03
CA LEU A 14 -13.65 -9.23 4.49
C LEU A 14 -13.88 -7.89 5.21
N GLY A 15 -14.22 -6.82 4.48
CA GLY A 15 -14.52 -5.51 5.07
C GLY A 15 -13.30 -4.64 5.35
N ILE A 16 -12.10 -5.06 4.92
CA ILE A 16 -10.91 -4.21 5.00
C ILE A 16 -11.04 -3.12 3.94
N GLN A 17 -10.87 -1.86 4.38
CA GLN A 17 -10.96 -0.72 3.50
C GLN A 17 -9.80 -0.73 2.49
N VAL A 18 -10.13 -0.52 1.22
CA VAL A 18 -9.15 -0.45 0.14
C VAL A 18 -9.49 0.77 -0.70
N ARG A 19 -8.50 1.63 -0.93
CA ARG A 19 -8.57 2.76 -1.85
C ARG A 19 -7.55 2.56 -2.99
N HIS A 20 -7.90 3.02 -4.18
CA HIS A 20 -7.00 3.06 -5.33
C HIS A 20 -7.40 4.24 -6.22
N ASN A 21 -6.45 4.82 -6.94
CA ASN A 21 -6.74 5.85 -7.92
C ASN A 21 -7.08 5.24 -9.30
N GLN A 22 -7.52 6.10 -10.21
CA GLN A 22 -7.74 5.80 -11.63
C GLN A 22 -6.67 6.43 -12.54
N ASP A 23 -5.58 6.91 -11.95
CA ASP A 23 -4.52 7.58 -12.69
C ASP A 23 -3.70 6.58 -13.53
N MET A 24 -3.05 7.08 -14.58
CA MET A 24 -2.15 6.32 -15.43
C MET A 24 -0.81 6.04 -14.74
N ALA A 25 -0.42 6.85 -13.74
CA ALA A 25 0.79 6.65 -12.97
C ALA A 25 0.65 5.46 -11.99
N PHE A 26 1.65 4.58 -11.97
CA PHE A 26 1.63 3.39 -11.12
C PHE A 26 1.92 3.71 -9.65
N MET A 27 1.06 3.21 -8.76
CA MET A 27 1.31 3.20 -7.32
C MET A 27 2.39 2.16 -6.96
N HIS A 28 3.67 2.57 -6.95
CA HIS A 28 4.82 1.66 -6.82
C HIS A 28 5.44 1.58 -5.40
N HIS A 29 4.86 2.28 -4.42
CA HIS A 29 5.32 2.21 -3.04
C HIS A 29 5.07 0.81 -2.46
N LYS A 30 6.04 0.31 -1.68
CA LYS A 30 5.96 -0.97 -0.97
C LYS A 30 6.34 -0.73 0.47
N PHE A 31 5.38 -0.30 1.27
CA PHE A 31 5.57 -0.14 2.70
C PHE A 31 4.32 -0.53 3.48
N ALA A 32 4.51 -0.81 4.76
CA ALA A 32 3.44 -1.01 5.72
C ALA A 32 3.78 -0.31 7.03
N ILE A 33 2.75 0.17 7.72
CA ILE A 33 2.88 0.81 9.02
C ILE A 33 2.03 0.03 10.01
N VAL A 34 2.63 -0.38 11.12
CA VAL A 34 1.96 -1.14 12.19
C VAL A 34 1.90 -0.28 13.44
N ASP A 35 0.71 -0.15 14.01
CA ASP A 35 0.41 0.60 15.25
C ASP A 35 0.95 2.04 15.29
N LYS A 36 1.19 2.65 14.12
CA LYS A 36 1.85 3.96 13.97
C LYS A 36 3.24 4.04 14.60
N LYS A 37 3.91 2.89 14.78
CA LYS A 37 5.18 2.76 15.50
C LYS A 37 6.24 1.98 14.73
N MET A 38 5.85 1.11 13.80
CA MET A 38 6.79 0.32 13.02
C MET A 38 6.56 0.58 11.54
N LEU A 39 7.64 0.86 10.83
CA LEU A 39 7.70 0.96 9.37
C LEU A 39 8.38 -0.29 8.81
N ILE A 40 7.73 -0.91 7.84
CA ILE A 40 8.30 -1.96 7.00
C ILE A 40 8.36 -1.41 5.58
N THR A 41 9.53 -1.36 4.95
CA THR A 41 9.69 -0.83 3.58
C THR A 41 10.84 -1.50 2.84
N GLY A 42 10.91 -1.33 1.52
CA GLY A 42 12.01 -1.85 0.70
C GLY A 42 11.64 -2.03 -0.77
N SER A 43 12.39 -2.89 -1.46
CA SER A 43 12.11 -3.22 -2.86
C SER A 43 11.06 -4.34 -3.02
N LEU A 44 10.81 -5.09 -1.94
CA LEU A 44 10.02 -6.31 -1.95
C LEU A 44 8.54 -6.05 -2.29
N ASN A 45 8.06 -6.68 -3.37
CA ASN A 45 6.63 -6.89 -3.58
C ASN A 45 6.13 -8.05 -2.71
N TRP A 46 4.90 -7.97 -2.20
CA TRP A 46 4.34 -9.04 -1.33
C TRP A 46 3.85 -10.23 -2.17
N THR A 47 4.78 -10.92 -2.83
CA THR A 47 4.54 -12.08 -3.68
C THR A 47 5.49 -13.23 -3.33
N MET A 48 5.06 -14.47 -3.58
CA MET A 48 5.89 -15.65 -3.34
C MET A 48 7.20 -15.61 -4.14
N GLU A 49 7.15 -15.13 -5.38
CA GLU A 49 8.33 -14.98 -6.24
C GLU A 49 9.35 -14.00 -5.64
N ALA A 50 8.89 -12.85 -5.16
CA ALA A 50 9.77 -11.84 -4.57
C ALA A 50 10.43 -12.35 -3.28
N ILE A 51 9.73 -13.19 -2.51
CA ILE A 51 10.24 -13.78 -1.26
C ILE A 51 11.27 -14.90 -1.54
N HIS A 52 11.09 -15.72 -2.57
CA HIS A 52 11.89 -16.93 -2.77
C HIS A 52 12.95 -16.83 -3.86
N SER A 53 12.72 -15.99 -4.88
CA SER A 53 13.52 -16.02 -6.12
C SER A 53 14.24 -14.71 -6.39
N ASN A 54 13.68 -13.57 -5.98
CA ASN A 54 14.26 -12.26 -6.25
C ASN A 54 15.29 -11.85 -5.19
N ARG A 55 16.22 -11.00 -5.61
CA ARG A 55 17.08 -10.25 -4.69
C ARG A 55 16.34 -8.99 -4.26
N GLU A 56 15.69 -9.06 -3.11
CA GLU A 56 14.95 -7.96 -2.53
C GLU A 56 15.61 -7.49 -1.22
N ASN A 57 15.33 -6.24 -0.83
CA ASN A 57 15.63 -5.76 0.51
C ASN A 57 14.36 -5.47 1.29
N VAL A 58 14.43 -5.67 2.61
CA VAL A 58 13.42 -5.24 3.58
C VAL A 58 14.14 -4.52 4.70
N VAL A 59 13.63 -3.36 5.07
CA VAL A 59 14.09 -2.56 6.20
C VAL A 59 12.91 -2.40 7.16
N ILE A 60 13.16 -2.69 8.43
CA ILE A 60 12.19 -2.54 9.51
C ILE A 60 12.75 -1.52 10.49
N MET A 61 11.97 -0.48 10.80
CA MET A 61 12.37 0.62 11.67
C MET A 61 11.24 0.95 12.64
N GLU A 62 11.60 1.33 13.87
CA GLU A 62 10.66 1.76 14.91
C GLU A 62 10.87 3.22 15.35
N ASP A 63 11.96 3.85 14.90
CA ASP A 63 12.23 5.26 15.21
C ASP A 63 11.20 6.17 14.54
N ALA A 64 10.59 7.03 15.35
CA ALA A 64 9.52 7.94 14.91
C ALA A 64 9.98 8.89 13.78
N GLU A 65 11.28 9.18 13.70
CA GLU A 65 11.89 9.97 12.62
C GLU A 65 11.66 9.35 11.23
N TYR A 66 11.69 8.01 11.13
CA TYR A 66 11.45 7.29 9.88
C TYR A 66 9.98 6.90 9.70
N VAL A 67 9.27 6.61 10.79
CA VAL A 67 7.86 6.18 10.74
C VAL A 67 6.93 7.34 10.33
N ARG A 68 7.14 8.54 10.88
CA ARG A 68 6.22 9.68 10.67
C ARG A 68 6.08 10.09 9.20
N PRO A 69 7.17 10.29 8.42
CA PRO A 69 7.03 10.68 7.02
C PRO A 69 6.25 9.68 6.17
N PHE A 70 6.41 8.37 6.42
CA PHE A 70 5.66 7.34 5.72
C PHE A 70 4.18 7.30 6.15
N LEU A 71 3.90 7.59 7.43
CA LEU A 71 2.53 7.72 7.91
C LEU A 71 1.83 8.91 7.26
N ASP A 72 2.50 10.07 7.24
CA ASP A 72 1.98 11.27 6.61
C ASP A 72 1.70 11.05 5.11
N GLU A 73 2.61 10.36 4.42
CA GLU A 73 2.42 9.99 3.01
C GLU A 73 1.27 9.00 2.82
N PHE A 74 1.11 8.02 3.71
CA PHE A 74 -0.04 7.11 3.67
C PHE A 74 -1.36 7.88 3.81
N GLU A 75 -1.48 8.75 4.81
CA GLU A 75 -2.69 9.56 5.04
C GLU A 75 -2.97 10.49 3.85
N ARG A 76 -1.92 11.08 3.26
CA ARG A 76 -2.04 11.91 2.05
C ARG A 76 -2.58 11.12 0.86
N ILE A 77 -2.00 9.94 0.56
CA ILE A 77 -2.46 9.06 -0.53
C ILE A 77 -3.87 8.56 -0.24
N TRP A 78 -4.18 8.24 1.02
CA TRP A 78 -5.48 7.76 1.45
C TRP A 78 -6.56 8.77 1.10
N GLU A 79 -6.37 10.04 1.47
CA GLU A 79 -7.31 11.12 1.17
C GLU A 79 -7.36 11.46 -0.32
N GLU A 80 -6.23 11.44 -1.03
CA GLU A 80 -6.21 11.61 -2.48
C GLU A 80 -7.03 10.53 -3.19
N CYS A 81 -6.92 9.28 -2.73
CA CYS A 81 -7.67 8.14 -3.25
C CYS A 81 -9.07 7.98 -2.64
N ASN A 82 -9.59 9.00 -1.94
CA ASN A 82 -10.94 8.94 -1.38
C ASN A 82 -11.97 8.76 -2.51
N PRO A 83 -12.81 7.71 -2.48
CA PRO A 83 -13.79 7.46 -3.53
C PRO A 83 -14.79 8.61 -3.75
N GLU A 84 -15.03 9.45 -2.75
CA GLU A 84 -15.88 10.63 -2.85
C GLU A 84 -15.29 11.72 -3.77
N ASN A 85 -13.98 11.69 -4.01
CA ASN A 85 -13.31 12.62 -4.91
C ASN A 85 -13.52 12.25 -6.40
N TYR A 86 -14.02 11.06 -6.71
CA TYR A 86 -14.26 10.64 -8.08
C TYR A 86 -15.71 10.91 -8.51
N THR A 87 -15.90 11.81 -9.47
CA THR A 87 -17.17 11.94 -10.18
C THR A 87 -17.24 10.90 -11.30
N PHE A 88 -17.99 9.82 -11.07
CA PHE A 88 -18.18 8.75 -12.06
C PHE A 88 -19.08 9.15 -13.24
N PHE A 89 -19.74 10.31 -13.15
CA PHE A 89 -20.55 10.88 -14.23
C PHE A 89 -20.41 12.41 -14.24
N SER A 90 -19.85 12.94 -15.32
CA SER A 90 -20.11 14.28 -15.85
C SER A 90 -20.76 14.14 -17.21
#